data_AF-A0A353U0E5-F1
#
_entry.id   AF-A0A353U0E5-F1
#
_cell.length_a   1.000
_cell.length_b   1.000
_cell.length_c   1.000
_cell.angle_alpha   90.00
_cell.angle_beta   90.00
_cell.angle_gamma   90.00
#
_symmetry.space_group_name_H-M   'P 1'
#
loop_
_entity.id
_entity.type
_entity.pdbx_description
1 polymer ?
#
loop_
_entity_poly.entity_id
_entity_poly.type
_entity_poly.pdbx_seq_one_letter_code
_entity_poly.pdbx_strand_id
1 'polypeptide(L)' 'KIEAFEDKDSYLLKLTPVEDNLKKFIHTTEVFLSKSDLAADRVVMHESGSDYTVIQFINRKINNEIADTVFDIR' A
#
# COMPACT_ATOMS: atom_id res chain seq x y z
N LYS A 1 -10.28 -10.18 4.14
CA LYS A 1 -11.25 -9.28 4.82
C LYS A 1 -10.74 -7.85 4.65
N ILE A 2 -11.63 -6.86 4.56
CA ILE A 2 -11.25 -5.44 4.49
C ILE A 2 -11.94 -4.71 5.63
N GLU A 3 -11.20 -3.89 6.37
CA GLU A 3 -11.70 -2.98 7.39
C GLU A 3 -11.27 -1.56 7.04
N ALA A 4 -12.19 -0.61 7.12
CA ALA A 4 -11.95 0.77 6.74
C ALA A 4 -12.12 1.67 7.97
N PHE A 5 -11.17 2.58 8.14
CA PHE A 5 -11.15 3.60 9.17
C PHE A 5 -10.85 4.95 8.53
N GLU A 6 -11.19 6.03 9.21
CA GLU A 6 -10.87 7.37 8.75
C GLU A 6 -10.51 8.28 9.90
N ASP A 7 -9.68 9.28 9.60
CA ASP A 7 -9.50 10.45 10.45
C ASP A 7 -9.83 11.72 9.65
N LYS A 8 -9.37 12.88 10.11
CA LYS A 8 -9.62 14.15 9.45
C LYS A 8 -9.06 14.21 8.03
N ASP A 9 -7.87 13.67 7.81
CA ASP A 9 -7.06 13.93 6.61
C ASP A 9 -6.79 12.65 5.79
N SER A 10 -7.10 11.48 6.32
CA SER A 10 -6.77 10.19 5.71
C SER A 10 -7.85 9.12 5.87
N TYR A 11 -7.81 8.14 4.97
CA TYR A 11 -8.44 6.83 5.13
C TYR A 11 -7.38 5.79 5.44
N LEU A 12 -7.72 4.82 6.29
CA LEU A 12 -6.93 3.63 6.55
C LEU A 12 -7.73 2.39 6.12
N LEU A 13 -7.18 1.64 5.17
CA LEU A 13 -7.68 0.33 4.79
C LEU A 13 -6.79 -0.75 5.40
N LYS A 14 -7.36 -1.60 6.25
CA LYS A 14 -6.70 -2.82 6.73
C LYS A 14 -7.17 -4.02 5.91
N LEU A 15 -6.21 -4.68 5.28
CA LEU A 15 -6.40 -5.80 4.37
C LEU A 15 -5.85 -7.06 5.01
N THR A 16 -6.71 -8.06 5.19
CA THR A 16 -6.28 -9.42 5.58
C THR A 16 -6.31 -10.31 4.33
N PRO A 17 -5.18 -10.93 3.96
CA PRO A 17 -5.10 -11.88 2.84
C PRO A 17 -6.19 -12.96 2.91
N VAL A 18 -6.78 -13.27 1.77
CA VAL A 18 -7.80 -14.33 1.67
C VAL A 18 -7.17 -15.67 1.29
N GLU A 19 -6.16 -15.64 0.42
CA GLU A 19 -5.47 -16.82 -0.09
C GLU A 19 -4.48 -17.37 0.94
N ASP A 20 -4.45 -18.70 1.08
CA ASP A 20 -3.77 -19.36 2.20
C ASP A 20 -2.25 -19.34 2.07
N ASN A 21 -1.69 -19.35 0.87
CA ASN A 21 -0.24 -19.19 0.72
C ASN A 21 0.19 -17.77 1.09
N LEU A 22 -0.59 -16.75 0.75
CA LEU A 22 -0.29 -15.37 1.11
C LEU A 22 -0.33 -15.14 2.62
N LYS A 23 -1.27 -15.78 3.33
CA LYS A 23 -1.33 -15.74 4.81
C LYS A 23 -0.08 -16.30 5.49
N LYS A 24 0.72 -17.15 4.82
CA LYS A 24 1.99 -17.67 5.36
C LYS A 24 3.07 -16.61 5.42
N PHE A 25 2.95 -15.57 4.59
CA PHE A 25 3.97 -14.52 4.45
C PHE A 25 3.48 -13.17 4.93
N ILE A 26 2.17 -12.91 4.91
CA ILE A 26 1.57 -11.62 5.24
C ILE A 26 0.38 -11.85 6.17
N HIS A 27 0.44 -11.26 7.36
CA HIS A 27 -0.67 -11.23 8.29
C HIS A 27 -1.68 -10.15 7.94
N THR A 28 -1.21 -8.93 7.69
CA THR A 28 -2.07 -7.77 7.41
C THR A 28 -1.32 -6.72 6.60
N THR A 29 -2.03 -6.03 5.72
CA THR A 29 -1.53 -4.83 5.05
C THR A 29 -2.40 -3.64 5.42
N GLU A 30 -1.78 -2.56 5.86
CA GLU A 30 -2.41 -1.29 6.16
C GLU A 30 -2.07 -0.29 5.04
N VAL A 31 -3.09 0.28 4.41
CA VAL A 31 -2.94 1.28 3.35
C VAL A 31 -3.53 2.60 3.81
N PHE A 32 -2.70 3.64 3.87
CA PHE A 32 -3.09 4.99 4.23
C PHE A 32 -3.26 5.82 2.96
N LEU A 33 -4.48 6.31 2.75
CA LEU A 33 -4.86 7.13 1.59
C LEU A 33 -5.10 8.58 2.04
N SER A 34 -4.61 9.54 1.27
CA SER A 34 -4.95 10.95 1.48
C SER A 34 -6.40 11.22 1.13
N LYS A 35 -7.14 11.98 1.95
CA LYS A 35 -8.47 12.47 1.55
C LYS A 35 -8.42 13.55 0.46
N SER A 36 -7.26 14.16 0.24
CA SER A 36 -7.10 15.24 -0.73
C SER A 36 -7.19 14.76 -2.18
N ASP A 37 -6.62 13.59 -2.48
CA ASP A 37 -6.50 13.03 -3.83
C ASP A 37 -6.76 11.51 -3.90
N LEU A 38 -7.13 10.88 -2.78
CA LEU A 38 -7.37 9.44 -2.62
C LEU A 38 -6.17 8.54 -2.95
N ALA A 39 -4.97 9.10 -3.09
CA ALA A 39 -3.79 8.32 -3.38
C ALA A 39 -3.09 7.82 -2.11
N ALA A 40 -2.35 6.72 -2.25
CA ALA A 40 -1.65 6.10 -1.14
C ALA A 40 -0.40 6.89 -0.74
N ASP A 41 -0.32 7.26 0.53
CA ASP A 41 0.82 7.97 1.11
C ASP A 41 1.75 7.00 1.85
N ARG A 42 1.19 5.94 2.43
CA ARG A 42 1.94 4.92 3.17
C ARG A 42 1.28 3.55 3.06
N VAL A 43 2.11 2.52 2.97
CA VAL A 43 1.72 1.12 3.14
C VAL A 43 2.56 0.51 4.25
N VAL A 44 1.91 -0.19 5.19
CA VAL A 44 2.57 -1.00 6.21
C VAL A 44 2.16 -2.45 5.99
N MET A 45 3.12 -3.31 5.72
CA MET A 45 2.92 -4.73 5.53
C MET A 45 3.46 -5.45 6.76
N HIS A 46 2.63 -6.26 7.41
CA HIS A 46 3.02 -7.07 8.55
C HIS A 46 3.21 -8.50 8.06
N GLU A 47 4.46 -8.94 7.94
CA GLU A 47 4.79 -10.29 7.52
C GLU A 47 4.64 -11.29 8.68
N SER A 48 5.14 -10.91 9.86
CA SER A 48 5.10 -11.72 11.09
C SER A 48 4.64 -10.90 12.29
N GLY A 49 4.59 -11.52 13.48
CA GLY A 49 4.24 -10.81 14.72
C GLY A 49 5.27 -9.75 15.14
N SER A 50 6.50 -9.82 14.62
CA SER A 50 7.59 -8.88 14.92
C SER A 50 8.09 -8.11 13.70
N ASP A 51 7.92 -8.66 12.50
CA ASP A 51 8.49 -8.10 11.27
C ASP A 51 7.43 -7.34 10.49
N TYR A 52 7.82 -6.17 10.01
CA TYR A 52 6.99 -5.33 9.16
C TYR A 52 7.85 -4.56 8.16
N THR A 53 7.29 -4.36 6.97
CA THR A 53 7.83 -3.47 5.93
C THR A 53 7.00 -2.18 5.85
N VAL A 54 7.65 -1.03 5.79
CA VAL A 54 6.99 0.27 5.57
C VAL A 54 7.42 0.85 4.23
N ILE A 55 6.44 1.21 3.40
CA ILE A 55 6.63 1.91 2.14
C ILE A 55 6.00 3.29 2.26
N GLN A 56 6.77 4.34 1.99
CA GLN A 56 6.30 5.73 1.99
C GLN A 56 6.42 6.31 0.58
N PHE A 57 5.35 6.94 0.11
CA PHE A 57 5.31 7.58 -1.20
C PHE A 57 5.56 9.07 -1.05
N ILE A 58 6.67 9.55 -1.59
CA ILE A 58 7.07 10.96 -1.56
C ILE A 58 7.27 11.48 -2.99
N ASN A 59 7.07 12.79 -3.19
CA ASN A 59 7.27 13.45 -4.49
C ASN A 59 6.50 12.80 -5.66
N ARG A 60 5.31 12.26 -5.39
CA ARG A 60 4.46 11.59 -6.38
C ARG A 60 4.19 12.49 -7.59
N LYS A 61 4.35 11.93 -8.78
CA LYS A 61 4.03 12.57 -10.07
C LYS A 61 2.91 11.78 -10.73
N ILE A 62 1.83 12.45 -11.11
CA ILE A 62 0.62 11.85 -11.67
C ILE A 62 0.51 12.30 -13.12
N ASN A 63 0.19 11.37 -14.03
CA ASN A 63 0.04 11.60 -15.47
C ASN A 63 1.31 12.13 -16.18
N ASN A 64 2.49 11.91 -15.59
CA ASN A 64 3.74 12.15 -16.28
C ASN A 64 3.93 11.08 -17.37
N GLU A 65 4.42 11.50 -18.53
CA GLU A 65 4.86 10.57 -19.57
C GLU A 65 6.06 9.76 -19.07
N ILE A 66 6.00 8.44 -19.24
CA ILE A 66 7.09 7.51 -18.96
C ILE A 66 7.39 6.81 -20.27
N ALA A 67 8.63 6.94 -20.77
CA ALA A 67 9.03 6.30 -22.02
C ALA A 67 8.99 4.77 -21.89
N ASP A 68 8.50 4.07 -22.92
CA ASP A 68 8.39 2.60 -22.94
C ASP A 68 9.74 1.90 -22.67
N THR A 69 10.85 2.53 -23.06
CA THR A 69 12.21 2.00 -22.85
C THR A 69 12.57 1.85 -21.37
N VAL A 70 11.92 2.56 -20.45
CA VAL A 70 12.10 2.40 -18.99
C VAL A 70 11.66 1.00 -18.53
N PHE A 71 10.75 0.37 -19.26
CA PHE A 71 10.21 -0.95 -18.95
C PHE A 71 10.82 -2.07 -19.82
N ASP A 72 11.86 -1.78 -20.61
CA ASP A 72 12.54 -2.77 -21.47
C ASP A 72 13.56 -3.59 -20.64
N ILE A 73 13.24 -4.86 -20.34
CA ILE A 73 14.03 -5.76 -19.45
C ILE A 73 14.97 -6.68 -20.25
N ARG A 74 15.61 -6.17 -21.31
CA ARG A 74 16.54 -6.97 -22.13
C ARG A 74 17.80 -7.40 -21.39
#